data_AF-G0R2J7-F1
#
_entry.id   AF-G0R2J7-F1
#
_cell.length_a   1.000
_cell.length_b   1.000
_cell.length_c   1.000
_cell.angle_alpha   90.00
_cell.angle_beta   90.00
_cell.angle_gamma   90.00
#
_symmetry.space_group_name_H-M   'P 1'
#
loop_
_entity.id
_entity.type
_entity.pdbx_description
1 polymer ?
#
loop_
_entity_poly.entity_id
_entity_poly.type
_entity_poly.pdbx_seq_one_letter_code
_entity_poly.pdbx_strand_id
1 'polypeptide(L)'
;MLKIQIQINKKYEVQDPSLFLKSHYINESMRAKMIDWVIEVTKSYNLSEDTFALTINTMDRYFQQCNRILQVHELHVIGVSCMFIASKYEEIVPFNLKVLHEKIAHKKISTDQIKAMEADVLNVLEYSINYGGNYLSQLTYSYFGEKL
;
A
#
# COMPACT_ATOMS: atom_id res chain seq x y z
N MET A 1 5.13 17.58 22.98
CA MET A 1 4.55 16.24 22.71
C MET A 1 3.33 16.33 21.78
N LEU A 2 2.23 17.02 22.12
CA LEU A 2 1.03 17.13 21.26
C LEU A 2 1.29 17.74 19.86
N LYS A 3 2.09 18.81 19.75
CA LYS A 3 2.38 19.45 18.45
C LYS A 3 3.17 18.54 17.48
N ILE A 4 4.05 17.70 18.03
CA ILE A 4 4.81 16.71 17.26
C ILE A 4 3.88 15.61 16.77
N GLN A 5 2.98 15.11 17.63
CA GLN A 5 1.98 14.11 17.24
C GLN A 5 1.04 14.64 16.14
N ILE A 6 0.63 15.90 16.21
CA ILE A 6 -0.22 16.54 15.18
C ILE A 6 0.53 16.70 13.85
N GLN A 7 1.80 17.08 13.88
CA GLN A 7 2.63 17.17 12.66
C GLN A 7 2.93 15.80 12.04
N ILE A 8 3.15 14.78 12.88
CA ILE A 8 3.26 13.38 12.47
C ILE A 8 1.95 12.96 11.81
N ASN A 9 0.81 13.12 12.48
CA ASN A 9 -0.50 12.73 11.93
C ASN A 9 -0.79 13.42 10.58
N LYS A 10 -0.44 14.70 10.41
CA LYS A 10 -0.55 15.40 9.11
C LYS A 10 0.41 14.89 8.03
N LYS A 11 1.62 14.46 8.39
CA LYS A 11 2.61 13.91 7.44
C LYS A 11 2.14 12.55 6.88
N TYR A 12 1.36 11.81 7.66
CA TYR A 12 0.91 10.46 7.31
C TYR A 12 -0.55 10.38 6.86
N GLU A 13 -1.34 11.45 7.00
CA GLU A 13 -2.74 11.50 6.59
C GLU A 13 -2.88 11.22 5.08
N VAL A 14 -3.54 10.12 4.76
CA VAL A 14 -3.88 9.77 3.38
C VAL A 14 -5.02 10.68 2.96
N GLN A 15 -4.77 11.51 1.94
CA GLN A 15 -5.82 12.35 1.36
C GLN A 15 -6.90 11.47 0.70
N ASP A 16 -8.07 12.04 0.42
CA ASP A 16 -9.09 11.36 -0.37
C ASP A 16 -8.48 10.74 -1.65
N PRO A 17 -8.63 9.42 -1.89
CA PRO A 17 -8.15 8.78 -3.11
C PRO A 17 -8.54 9.49 -4.39
N SER A 18 -9.70 10.15 -4.41
CA SER A 18 -10.17 10.93 -5.56
C SER A 18 -9.22 12.08 -5.93
N LEU A 19 -8.49 12.62 -4.95
CA LEU A 19 -7.60 13.76 -5.14
C LEU A 19 -6.24 13.32 -5.69
N PHE A 20 -5.58 12.38 -5.00
CA PHE A 20 -4.23 11.98 -5.39
C PHE A 20 -4.20 11.11 -6.65
N LEU A 21 -5.29 10.41 -6.99
CA LEU A 21 -5.34 9.61 -8.21
C LEU A 21 -5.56 10.43 -9.49
N LYS A 22 -6.01 11.70 -9.39
CA LYS A 22 -6.26 12.57 -10.56
C LYS A 22 -5.00 12.85 -11.39
N SER A 23 -3.82 12.77 -10.79
CA SER A 23 -2.53 12.95 -11.45
C SER A 23 -2.01 11.68 -12.13
N HIS A 24 -2.79 10.58 -12.13
CA HIS A 24 -2.39 9.27 -12.61
C HIS A 24 -3.39 8.68 -13.60
N TYR A 25 -2.96 7.66 -14.36
CA TYR A 25 -3.88 6.86 -15.19
C TYR A 25 -4.59 5.76 -14.38
N ILE A 26 -4.33 5.67 -13.08
CA ILE A 26 -4.99 4.77 -12.15
C ILE A 26 -6.17 5.52 -11.54
N ASN A 27 -7.38 4.99 -11.70
CA ASN A 27 -8.59 5.56 -11.08
C ASN A 27 -9.04 4.77 -9.85
N GLU A 28 -10.03 5.29 -9.13
CA GLU A 28 -10.56 4.71 -7.90
C GLU A 28 -11.09 3.29 -8.08
N SER A 29 -11.74 3.00 -9.22
CA SER A 29 -12.24 1.65 -9.52
C SER A 29 -11.12 0.65 -9.70
N MET A 30 -10.01 1.04 -10.32
CA MET A 30 -8.81 0.21 -10.45
C MET A 30 -8.16 -0.02 -9.09
N ARG A 31 -8.04 1.03 -8.26
CA ARG A 31 -7.56 0.92 -6.88
C ARG A 31 -8.44 -0.04 -6.06
N ALA A 32 -9.76 0.08 -6.14
CA ALA A 32 -10.69 -0.79 -5.43
C ALA A 32 -10.51 -2.27 -5.82
N LYS A 33 -10.42 -2.57 -7.12
CA LYS A 33 -10.12 -3.93 -7.60
C LYS A 33 -8.78 -4.46 -7.09
N MET A 34 -7.78 -3.58 -6.98
CA MET A 34 -6.48 -3.95 -6.41
C MET A 34 -6.60 -4.26 -4.91
N ILE A 35 -7.37 -3.48 -4.16
CA ILE A 35 -7.64 -3.73 -2.74
C ILE A 35 -8.37 -5.05 -2.55
N ASP A 36 -9.41 -5.34 -3.35
CA ASP A 36 -10.13 -6.61 -3.31
C ASP A 36 -9.18 -7.79 -3.55
N TRP A 37 -8.29 -7.68 -4.55
CA TRP A 37 -7.26 -8.68 -4.79
C TRP A 37 -6.27 -8.82 -3.62
N VAL A 38 -5.84 -7.71 -3.01
CA VAL A 38 -4.96 -7.76 -1.82
C VAL A 38 -5.68 -8.51 -0.68
N ILE A 39 -6.97 -8.27 -0.45
CA ILE A 39 -7.77 -8.98 0.57
C ILE A 39 -7.79 -10.49 0.29
N GLU A 40 -7.96 -10.90 -0.97
CA GLU A 40 -7.94 -12.31 -1.35
C GLU A 40 -6.59 -12.96 -1.03
N VAL A 41 -5.49 -12.28 -1.36
CA VAL A 41 -4.12 -12.79 -1.11
C VAL A 41 -3.82 -12.83 0.39
N THR A 42 -4.07 -11.76 1.13
CA THR A 42 -3.78 -11.73 2.57
C THR A 42 -4.53 -12.82 3.32
N LYS A 43 -5.81 -13.07 2.97
CA LYS A 43 -6.59 -14.19 3.51
C LYS A 43 -6.02 -15.55 3.11
N SER A 44 -5.67 -15.74 1.85
CA SER A 44 -5.16 -17.02 1.33
C SER A 44 -3.84 -17.44 1.96
N TYR A 45 -3.01 -16.47 2.36
CA TYR A 45 -1.72 -16.70 3.02
C TYR A 45 -1.74 -16.43 4.52
N ASN A 46 -2.93 -16.17 5.09
CA ASN A 46 -3.13 -15.94 6.52
C ASN A 46 -2.21 -14.83 7.09
N LEU A 47 -2.08 -13.72 6.36
CA LEU A 47 -1.38 -12.53 6.83
C LEU A 47 -2.25 -11.79 7.85
N SER A 48 -1.60 -11.02 8.72
CA SER A 48 -2.27 -10.18 9.72
C SER A 48 -3.07 -9.03 9.08
N GLU A 49 -4.05 -8.53 9.82
CA GLU A 49 -4.79 -7.32 9.44
C GLU A 49 -3.89 -6.09 9.37
N ASP A 50 -2.83 -6.05 10.19
CA ASP A 50 -1.82 -5.00 10.16
C ASP A 50 -1.03 -5.03 8.85
N THR A 51 -0.64 -6.21 8.35
CA THR A 51 -0.03 -6.36 7.01
C THR A 51 -0.94 -5.86 5.90
N PHE A 52 -2.24 -6.18 5.97
CA PHE A 52 -3.23 -5.65 5.01
C PHE A 52 -3.31 -4.12 5.07
N ALA A 53 -3.50 -3.57 6.27
CA ALA A 53 -3.61 -2.13 6.49
C ALA A 53 -2.37 -1.38 6.00
N LEU A 54 -1.18 -1.90 6.34
CA LEU A 54 0.10 -1.34 5.93
C LEU A 54 0.31 -1.43 4.42
N THR A 55 -0.14 -2.52 3.78
CA THR A 55 -0.08 -2.66 2.31
C THR A 55 -0.87 -1.53 1.64
N ILE A 56 -2.11 -1.30 2.05
CA ILE A 56 -2.96 -0.27 1.44
C ILE A 56 -2.42 1.14 1.77
N ASN A 57 -1.99 1.38 3.01
CA ASN A 57 -1.38 2.65 3.39
C ASN A 57 -0.13 2.98 2.58
N THR A 58 0.77 2.00 2.43
CA THR A 58 2.01 2.14 1.66
C THR A 58 1.70 2.45 0.19
N MET A 59 0.74 1.73 -0.40
CA MET A 59 0.31 1.93 -1.78
C MET A 59 -0.28 3.32 -2.02
N ASP A 60 -1.20 3.77 -1.17
CA ASP A 60 -1.84 5.08 -1.31
C ASP A 60 -0.87 6.23 -1.12
N ARG A 61 0.02 6.12 -0.12
CA ARG A 61 1.05 7.13 0.10
C ARG A 61 2.04 7.16 -1.06
N TYR A 62 2.37 6.02 -1.64
CA TYR A 62 3.18 5.98 -2.85
C TYR A 62 2.48 6.72 -3.98
N PHE A 63 1.19 6.46 -4.25
CA PHE A 63 0.42 7.22 -5.24
C PHE A 63 0.43 8.73 -4.93
N GLN A 64 0.24 9.12 -3.68
CA GLN A 64 0.21 10.53 -3.28
C GLN A 64 1.57 11.25 -3.42
N GLN A 65 2.68 10.57 -3.22
CA GLN A 65 4.03 11.17 -3.19
C GLN A 65 4.82 10.94 -4.48
N CYS A 66 4.33 10.11 -5.39
CA CYS A 66 5.01 9.81 -6.64
C CYS A 66 4.95 11.02 -7.60
N ASN A 67 6.12 11.55 -7.96
CA ASN A 67 6.23 12.69 -8.88
C ASN A 67 5.95 12.31 -10.35
N ARG A 68 6.02 11.02 -10.71
CA ARG A 68 5.74 10.55 -12.08
C ARG A 68 4.28 10.14 -12.23
N ILE A 69 3.76 10.28 -13.44
CA ILE A 69 2.42 9.82 -13.78
C ILE A 69 2.44 8.29 -13.86
N LEU A 70 1.75 7.64 -12.91
CA LEU A 70 1.64 6.20 -12.84
C LEU A 70 0.70 5.66 -13.92
N GLN A 71 1.11 4.56 -14.55
CA GLN A 71 0.39 3.88 -15.61
C GLN A 71 -0.42 2.69 -15.07
N VAL A 72 -1.53 2.35 -15.73
CA VAL A 72 -2.42 1.24 -15.32
C VAL A 72 -1.67 -0.10 -15.19
N HIS A 73 -0.74 -0.38 -16.11
CA HIS A 73 -0.01 -1.65 -16.12
C HIS A 73 0.95 -1.81 -14.92
N GLU A 74 1.25 -0.73 -14.21
CA GLU A 74 2.16 -0.73 -13.05
C GLU A 74 1.44 -1.07 -11.75
N LEU A 75 0.11 -0.92 -11.71
CA LEU A 75 -0.70 -1.09 -10.50
C LEU A 75 -0.44 -2.44 -9.80
N HIS A 76 -0.38 -3.52 -10.58
CA HIS A 76 -0.17 -4.85 -10.02
C HIS A 76 1.22 -5.03 -9.40
N VAL A 77 2.28 -4.54 -10.07
CA VAL A 77 3.65 -4.63 -9.51
C VAL A 77 3.82 -3.70 -8.31
N ILE A 78 3.15 -2.53 -8.30
CA ILE A 78 3.14 -1.63 -7.15
C ILE A 78 2.50 -2.33 -5.95
N GLY A 79 1.29 -2.87 -6.08
CA GLY A 79 0.62 -3.49 -4.93
C GLY A 79 1.28 -4.79 -4.46
N VAL A 80 1.82 -5.62 -5.37
CA VAL A 80 2.66 -6.78 -4.98
C VAL A 80 3.88 -6.34 -4.16
N SER A 81 4.52 -5.24 -4.55
CA SER A 81 5.72 -4.74 -3.86
C SER A 81 5.38 -4.08 -2.53
N CYS A 82 4.28 -3.32 -2.45
CA CYS A 82 3.77 -2.77 -1.19
C CYS A 82 3.43 -3.88 -0.19
N MET A 83 2.82 -4.97 -0.66
CA MET A 83 2.51 -6.13 0.17
C MET A 83 3.77 -6.88 0.63
N PHE A 84 4.79 -6.95 -0.23
CA PHE A 84 6.08 -7.51 0.15
C PHE A 84 6.75 -6.70 1.26
N ILE A 85 6.79 -5.37 1.11
CA ILE A 85 7.29 -4.43 2.13
C ILE A 85 6.52 -4.61 3.44
N ALA A 86 5.18 -4.58 3.38
CA ALA A 86 4.34 -4.72 4.56
C ALA A 86 4.55 -6.05 5.27
N SER A 87 4.61 -7.16 4.52
CA SER A 87 4.87 -8.48 5.12
C SER A 87 6.21 -8.54 5.85
N LYS A 88 7.28 -7.95 5.27
CA LYS A 88 8.60 -7.87 5.93
C LYS A 88 8.60 -7.01 7.18
N TYR A 89 7.65 -6.11 7.30
CA TYR A 89 7.56 -5.17 8.41
C TYR A 89 6.74 -5.73 9.58
N GLU A 90 5.61 -6.39 9.29
CA GLU A 90 4.64 -6.83 10.30
C GLU A 90 4.69 -8.34 10.60
N GLU A 91 5.05 -9.19 9.63
CA GLU A 91 4.98 -10.64 9.81
C GLU A 91 6.26 -11.21 10.43
N ILE A 92 6.09 -12.18 11.33
CA ILE A 92 7.20 -13.00 11.85
C ILE A 92 7.83 -13.79 10.71
N VAL A 93 7.01 -14.31 9.79
CA VAL A 93 7.44 -15.05 8.60
C VAL A 93 6.92 -14.32 7.36
N PRO A 94 7.69 -13.38 6.81
CA PRO A 94 7.27 -12.60 5.65
C PRO A 94 7.25 -13.43 4.37
N PHE A 95 6.65 -12.87 3.32
CA PHE A 95 6.69 -13.53 2.01
C PHE A 95 8.12 -13.74 1.52
N ASN A 96 8.36 -14.90 0.92
CA ASN A 96 9.55 -15.12 0.11
C ASN A 96 9.30 -14.56 -1.31
N LEU A 97 10.30 -13.89 -1.87
CA LEU A 97 10.26 -13.38 -3.24
C LEU A 97 9.88 -14.43 -4.30
N LYS A 98 10.27 -15.70 -4.10
CA LYS A 98 9.88 -16.83 -4.95
C LYS A 98 8.36 -17.08 -4.91
N VAL A 99 7.74 -17.00 -3.73
CA VAL A 99 6.28 -17.14 -3.58
C VAL A 99 5.57 -15.99 -4.28
N LEU A 100 6.07 -14.77 -4.10
CA LEU A 100 5.52 -13.59 -4.79
C LEU A 100 5.60 -13.76 -6.31
N HIS A 101 6.75 -14.12 -6.85
CA HIS A 101 6.95 -14.33 -8.29
C HIS A 101 6.09 -15.49 -8.84
N GLU A 102 6.16 -16.67 -8.22
CA GLU A 102 5.58 -17.90 -8.79
C GLU A 102 4.09 -18.06 -8.51
N LYS A 103 3.65 -17.74 -7.29
CA LYS A 103 2.29 -18.05 -6.81
C LYS A 103 1.37 -16.85 -6.86
N ILE A 104 1.83 -15.69 -6.38
CA ILE A 104 1.00 -14.48 -6.28
C ILE A 104 0.95 -13.74 -7.62
N ALA A 105 2.10 -13.53 -8.26
CA ALA A 105 2.21 -12.84 -9.55
C ALA A 105 2.05 -13.77 -10.76
N HIS A 106 1.87 -15.08 -10.56
CA HIS A 106 1.75 -16.09 -11.62
C HIS A 106 2.85 -15.97 -12.71
N LYS A 107 4.09 -15.68 -12.30
CA LYS A 107 5.26 -15.45 -13.17
C LYS A 107 5.13 -14.25 -14.14
N LYS A 108 4.08 -13.44 -14.03
CA LYS A 108 3.88 -12.23 -14.86
C LYS A 108 4.75 -11.06 -14.43
N ILE A 109 5.17 -11.04 -13.16
CA ILE A 109 6.10 -10.05 -12.61
C ILE A 109 7.37 -10.79 -12.20
N SER A 110 8.51 -10.41 -12.78
CA SER A 110 9.82 -10.98 -12.43
C SER A 110 10.28 -10.56 -11.04
N THR A 111 11.18 -11.34 -10.45
CA THR A 111 11.79 -11.00 -9.14
C THR A 111 12.51 -9.67 -9.17
N ASP A 112 13.10 -9.29 -10.30
CA ASP A 112 13.83 -8.03 -10.44
C ASP A 112 12.89 -6.83 -10.55
N GLN A 113 11.72 -7.00 -11.21
CA GLN A 113 10.68 -5.99 -11.20
C GLN A 113 10.13 -5.74 -9.78
N ILE A 114 9.92 -6.81 -9.00
CA ILE A 114 9.47 -6.67 -7.60
C ILE A 114 10.52 -5.93 -6.77
N LYS A 115 11.80 -6.30 -6.88
CA LYS A 115 12.89 -5.61 -6.15
C LYS A 115 13.04 -4.14 -6.57
N ALA A 116 12.97 -3.86 -7.87
CA ALA A 116 13.09 -2.50 -8.40
C ALA A 116 11.93 -1.62 -7.91
N MET A 117 10.70 -2.14 -7.95
CA MET A 117 9.53 -1.43 -7.46
C MET A 117 9.54 -1.28 -5.93
N GLU A 118 9.97 -2.30 -5.19
CA GLU A 118 10.19 -2.17 -3.75
C GLU A 118 11.17 -1.03 -3.43
N ALA A 119 12.31 -0.97 -4.12
CA ALA A 119 13.28 0.10 -3.91
C ALA A 119 12.70 1.48 -4.26
N ASP A 120 11.96 1.59 -5.36
CA ASP A 120 11.29 2.84 -5.77
C ASP A 120 10.25 3.29 -4.73
N VAL A 121 9.40 2.38 -4.25
CA VAL A 121 8.41 2.66 -3.20
C VAL A 121 9.08 3.15 -1.92
N LEU A 122 10.12 2.45 -1.45
CA LEU A 122 10.86 2.84 -0.24
C LEU A 122 11.53 4.21 -0.40
N ASN A 123 12.10 4.49 -1.56
CA ASN A 123 12.75 5.78 -1.83
C ASN A 123 11.75 6.94 -1.89
N VAL A 124 10.63 6.76 -2.61
CA VAL A 124 9.55 7.77 -2.68
C VAL A 124 8.99 8.07 -1.29
N LEU A 125 8.87 7.06 -0.44
CA LEU A 125 8.36 7.22 0.93
C LEU A 125 9.45 7.63 1.95
N GLU A 126 10.68 7.88 1.51
CA GLU A 126 11.84 8.18 2.38
C GLU A 126 12.00 7.16 3.52
N TYR A 127 11.77 5.87 3.22
CA TYR A 127 11.76 4.75 4.17
C TYR A 127 10.78 4.92 5.35
N SER A 128 9.82 5.84 5.21
CA SER A 128 8.85 6.16 6.24
C SER A 128 7.65 5.23 6.14
N ILE A 129 7.83 3.96 6.51
CA ILE A 129 6.79 2.92 6.37
C ILE A 129 5.85 2.87 7.58
N ASN A 130 6.37 3.17 8.77
CA ASN A 130 5.56 3.13 9.99
C ASN A 130 4.46 4.19 9.97
N TYR A 131 3.23 3.75 10.18
CA TYR A 131 2.09 4.60 10.46
C TYR A 131 1.74 4.48 11.95
N GLY A 132 1.90 5.55 12.73
CA GLY A 132 1.66 5.57 14.17
C GLY A 132 0.19 5.50 14.61
N GLY A 133 -0.69 4.84 13.85
CA GLY A 133 -2.12 4.73 14.13
C GLY A 133 -2.80 3.58 13.39
N ASN A 134 -4.07 3.34 13.69
CA ASN A 134 -4.83 2.28 13.04
C ASN A 134 -5.41 2.82 11.71
N TYR A 135 -4.71 2.57 10.60
CA TYR A 135 -5.12 3.06 9.27
C TYR A 135 -6.53 2.58 8.89
N LEU A 136 -6.91 1.35 9.29
CA LEU A 136 -8.27 0.85 9.09
C LEU A 136 -9.29 1.62 9.90
N SER A 137 -8.98 2.01 11.14
CA SER A 137 -9.88 2.86 11.92
C SER A 137 -10.04 4.25 11.29
N GLN A 138 -9.00 4.80 10.69
CA GLN A 138 -9.05 6.10 10.02
C GLN A 138 -9.81 6.06 8.70
N LEU A 139 -9.59 5.04 7.87
CA LEU A 139 -10.41 4.81 6.68
C LEU A 139 -11.87 4.58 7.09
N THR A 140 -12.12 3.71 8.07
CA THR A 140 -13.50 3.46 8.53
C THR A 140 -14.15 4.74 9.04
N TYR A 141 -13.40 5.59 9.76
CA TYR A 141 -13.89 6.89 10.21
C TYR A 141 -14.12 7.87 9.05
N SER A 142 -13.23 7.95 8.06
CA SER A 142 -13.40 8.85 6.92
C SER A 142 -14.59 8.45 6.03
N TYR A 143 -14.86 7.16 5.89
CA TYR A 143 -15.94 6.64 5.05
C TYR A 143 -17.28 6.47 5.78
N PHE A 144 -17.27 6.19 7.09
CA PHE A 144 -18.49 5.87 7.86
C PHE A 144 -18.71 6.76 9.10
N GLY A 145 -17.70 7.53 9.53
CA GLY A 145 -17.74 8.34 10.75
C GLY A 145 -18.58 9.62 10.66
N GLU A 146 -18.92 10.11 9.47
CA GLU A 146 -19.86 11.24 9.31
C GLU A 146 -21.33 10.82 9.47
N LYS A 147 -21.64 9.54 9.71
CA LYS A 147 -23.02 9.01 9.79
C LYS A 147 -23.43 8.45 11.16
N LEU A 148 -22.71 8.77 12.22
CA LEU A 148 -23.11 8.48 13.61
C LEU A 148 -23.18 9.78 14.43
#